data_AF-A0A350PGL0-F1
#
_entry.id   AF-A0A350PGL0-F1
#
_cell.length_a   1.000
_cell.length_b   1.000
_cell.length_c   1.000
_cell.angle_alpha   90.00
_cell.angle_beta   90.00
_cell.angle_gamma   90.00
#
_symmetry.space_group_name_H-M   'P 1'
#
loop_
_entity.id
_entity.type
_entity.pdbx_description
1 polymer ?
#
loop_
_entity_poly.entity_id
_entity_poly.type
_entity_poly.pdbx_seq_one_letter_code
_entity_poly.pdbx_strand_id
1 'polypeptide(L)'
;TRYAEAIKLYKEALKMAKTKTEKKQTNLNIADGYINQGDIKTADKFVDAAIKIDPNYGRAYIAKATIYNTAITNCIADRKLEAKDRMVYWLVIDYLNMAKSKDPSVANTVNSQLGSYQAVTPTGEDKFLRLGNLKDGQKVKIDGSVAPCYAWINKTTTVR
;
A
#
# COMPACT_ATOMS: atom_id res chain seq x y z
N THR A 1 14.31 1.01 19.62
CA THR A 1 13.02 1.76 19.61
C THR A 1 11.91 0.83 20.05
N ARG A 2 10.81 1.35 20.61
CA ARG A 2 9.67 0.52 21.06
C ARG A 2 9.13 -0.39 19.95
N TYR A 3 9.15 0.05 18.70
CA TYR A 3 8.75 -0.75 17.55
C TYR A 3 9.65 -1.97 17.31
N ALA A 4 10.97 -1.87 17.54
CA ALA A 4 11.90 -2.98 17.31
C ALA A 4 11.68 -4.13 18.30
N GLU A 5 11.44 -3.77 19.57
CA GLU A 5 11.09 -4.73 20.62
C GLU A 5 9.74 -5.40 20.33
N ALA A 6 8.73 -4.61 19.95
CA ALA A 6 7.43 -5.14 19.56
C ALA A 6 7.52 -6.12 18.37
N ILE A 7 8.28 -5.77 17.32
CA ILE A 7 8.52 -6.66 16.17
C ILE A 7 9.17 -7.97 16.61
N LYS A 8 10.16 -7.92 17.51
CA LYS A 8 10.81 -9.13 18.04
C LYS A 8 9.78 -10.03 18.73
N LEU A 9 8.98 -9.48 19.63
CA LEU A 9 7.94 -10.22 20.34
C LEU A 9 6.89 -10.80 19.38
N TYR A 10 6.44 -10.03 18.39
CA TYR A 10 5.49 -10.54 17.41
C TYR A 10 6.09 -11.65 16.53
N LYS A 11 7.38 -11.58 16.19
CA LYS A 11 8.05 -12.68 15.46
C LYS A 11 8.15 -13.95 16.29
N GLU A 12 8.37 -13.84 17.60
CA GLU A 12 8.32 -14.99 18.51
C GLU A 12 6.89 -15.55 18.61
N ALA A 13 5.90 -14.67 18.79
CA ALA A 13 4.48 -15.05 18.78
C ALA A 13 4.06 -15.73 17.47
N LEU A 14 4.57 -15.28 16.32
CA LEU A 14 4.28 -15.87 15.02
C LEU A 14 4.79 -17.31 14.92
N LYS A 15 5.93 -17.64 15.54
CA LYS A 15 6.45 -19.02 15.62
C LYS A 15 5.56 -19.92 16.47
N MET A 16 4.92 -19.35 17.49
CA MET A 16 4.05 -20.08 18.43
C MET A 16 2.59 -20.14 17.98
N ALA A 17 2.17 -19.28 17.05
CA ALA A 17 0.81 -19.19 16.55
C ALA A 17 0.35 -20.51 15.91
N LYS A 18 -0.81 -21.02 16.35
CA LYS A 18 -1.32 -22.33 15.96
C LYS A 18 -2.39 -22.20 14.87
N THR A 19 -3.18 -21.14 14.93
CA THR A 19 -4.31 -20.92 14.03
C THR A 19 -3.96 -20.01 12.85
N LYS A 20 -4.71 -20.13 11.75
CA LYS A 20 -4.61 -19.18 10.62
C LYS A 20 -4.94 -17.75 11.08
N THR A 21 -5.91 -17.59 11.97
CA THR A 21 -6.33 -16.28 12.50
C THR A 21 -5.21 -15.60 13.29
N GLU A 22 -4.56 -16.32 14.20
CA GLU A 22 -3.39 -15.78 14.92
C GLU A 22 -2.28 -15.42 13.93
N LYS A 23 -1.95 -16.33 13.00
CA LYS A 23 -0.88 -16.08 12.03
C LYS A 23 -1.14 -14.85 11.16
N LYS A 24 -2.34 -14.67 10.59
CA LYS A 24 -2.64 -13.47 9.77
C LYS A 24 -2.55 -12.18 10.58
N GLN A 25 -3.05 -12.21 11.82
CA GLN A 25 -3.10 -11.03 12.67
C GLN A 25 -1.72 -10.65 13.21
N THR A 26 -0.91 -11.64 13.59
CA THR A 26 0.48 -11.43 13.98
C THR A 26 1.33 -10.93 12.81
N ASN A 27 1.15 -11.47 11.59
CA ASN A 27 1.82 -10.92 10.41
C ASN A 27 1.47 -9.44 10.19
N LEU A 28 0.19 -9.06 10.32
CA LEU A 28 -0.21 -7.67 10.17
C LEU A 28 0.38 -6.78 11.26
N ASN A 29 0.43 -7.24 12.51
CA ASN A 29 1.07 -6.48 13.61
C ASN A 29 2.58 -6.28 13.37
N ILE A 30 3.27 -7.28 12.80
CA ILE A 30 4.68 -7.14 12.41
C ILE A 30 4.81 -6.09 11.30
N ALA A 31 3.93 -6.15 10.29
CA ALA A 31 3.91 -5.17 9.21
C ALA A 31 3.70 -3.74 9.74
N ASP A 32 2.74 -3.54 10.63
CA ASP A 32 2.49 -2.25 11.28
C ASP A 32 3.73 -1.74 12.02
N GLY A 33 4.44 -2.63 12.74
CA GLY A 33 5.72 -2.30 13.38
C GLY A 33 6.76 -1.79 12.37
N TYR A 34 6.89 -2.46 11.23
CA TYR A 34 7.84 -2.07 10.17
C TYR A 34 7.43 -0.79 9.44
N ILE A 35 6.13 -0.55 9.20
CA ILE A 35 5.62 0.72 8.66
C ILE A 35 6.05 1.87 9.56
N ASN A 36 5.86 1.74 10.87
CA ASN A 36 6.24 2.76 11.85
C ASN A 36 7.75 2.98 11.96
N GLN A 37 8.57 2.00 11.56
CA GLN A 37 10.02 2.15 11.46
C GLN A 37 10.50 2.74 10.13
N GLY A 38 9.60 2.87 9.14
CA GLY A 38 9.93 3.29 7.78
C GLY A 38 10.46 2.17 6.87
N ASP A 39 10.62 0.94 7.37
CA ASP A 39 10.98 -0.23 6.54
C ASP A 39 9.74 -0.82 5.86
N ILE A 40 9.17 -0.03 4.95
CA ILE A 40 7.95 -0.37 4.23
C ILE A 40 8.12 -1.56 3.29
N LYS A 41 9.34 -1.85 2.82
CA LYS A 41 9.62 -3.01 1.95
C LYS A 41 9.52 -4.32 2.73
N THR A 42 10.01 -4.34 3.98
CA THR A 42 9.83 -5.50 4.85
C THR A 42 8.37 -5.61 5.30
N ALA A 43 7.71 -4.49 5.63
CA ALA A 43 6.29 -4.49 5.95
C ALA A 43 5.45 -5.12 4.82
N ASP A 44 5.73 -4.76 3.57
CA ASP A 44 5.03 -5.25 2.37
C ASP A 44 4.97 -6.78 2.29
N LYS A 45 6.08 -7.45 2.64
CA LYS A 45 6.20 -8.91 2.68
C LYS A 45 5.32 -9.54 3.77
N PHE A 46 5.26 -8.91 4.95
CA PHE A 46 4.42 -9.38 6.05
C PHE A 46 2.93 -9.17 5.75
N VAL A 47 2.58 -8.06 5.09
CA VAL A 47 1.21 -7.85 4.60
C VAL A 47 0.83 -8.90 3.55
N ASP A 48 1.71 -9.22 2.59
CA ASP A 48 1.47 -10.29 1.62
C ASP A 48 1.30 -11.65 2.30
N ALA A 49 2.07 -11.94 3.34
CA ALA A 49 1.89 -13.16 4.13
C ALA A 49 0.52 -13.21 4.81
N ALA A 50 0.04 -12.08 5.37
CA ALA A 50 -1.30 -12.00 5.96
C ALA A 50 -2.40 -12.22 4.92
N ILE A 51 -2.30 -11.57 3.74
CA ILE A 51 -3.26 -11.73 2.63
C ILE A 51 -3.26 -13.17 2.10
N LYS A 52 -2.09 -13.82 2.02
CA LYS A 52 -1.98 -15.23 1.60
C LYS A 52 -2.71 -16.17 2.55
N ILE A 53 -2.69 -15.88 3.85
CA ILE A 53 -3.39 -16.68 4.86
C ILE A 53 -4.90 -16.45 4.78
N ASP A 54 -5.33 -15.20 4.59
CA ASP A 54 -6.73 -14.82 4.45
C ASP A 54 -6.92 -13.71 3.40
N PRO A 55 -7.35 -14.08 2.18
CA PRO A 55 -7.63 -13.13 1.10
C PRO A 55 -8.82 -12.20 1.37
N ASN A 56 -9.60 -12.46 2.43
CA ASN A 56 -10.71 -11.61 2.86
C ASN A 56 -10.32 -10.71 4.04
N TYR A 57 -9.02 -10.60 4.37
CA TYR A 57 -8.59 -9.77 5.49
C TYR A 57 -8.44 -8.30 5.08
N GLY A 58 -9.53 -7.53 5.11
CA GLY A 58 -9.59 -6.14 4.63
C GLY A 58 -8.53 -5.22 5.22
N ARG A 59 -8.22 -5.40 6.52
CA ARG A 59 -7.17 -4.65 7.21
C ARG A 59 -5.78 -4.79 6.56
N ALA A 60 -5.47 -5.95 5.99
CA ALA A 60 -4.21 -6.16 5.29
C ALA A 60 -4.15 -5.36 3.96
N TYR A 61 -5.26 -5.24 3.24
CA TYR A 61 -5.34 -4.39 2.05
C TYR A 61 -5.24 -2.90 2.38
N ILE A 62 -5.80 -2.46 3.51
CA ILE A 62 -5.57 -1.09 4.03
C ILE A 62 -4.08 -0.87 4.33
N ALA A 63 -3.41 -1.84 4.96
CA ALA A 63 -1.97 -1.75 5.21
C ALA A 63 -1.14 -1.65 3.92
N LYS A 64 -1.51 -2.37 2.83
CA LYS A 64 -0.89 -2.17 1.51
C LYS A 64 -1.05 -0.74 1.01
N ALA A 65 -2.26 -0.17 1.13
CA ALA A 65 -2.52 1.20 0.74
C ALA A 65 -1.65 2.19 1.53
N THR A 66 -1.52 2.00 2.85
CA THR A 66 -0.62 2.78 3.71
C THR A 66 0.83 2.66 3.24
N ILE A 67 1.31 1.44 2.97
CA ILE A 67 2.69 1.19 2.50
C ILE A 67 2.99 1.96 1.21
N TYR A 68 2.10 1.94 0.22
CA TYR A 68 2.34 2.66 -1.03
C TYR A 68 2.21 4.17 -0.87
N ASN A 69 1.33 4.66 -0.01
CA ASN A 69 1.29 6.08 0.34
C ASN A 69 2.61 6.52 1.01
N THR A 70 3.13 5.75 1.96
CA THR A 70 4.43 6.02 2.58
C THR A 70 5.58 5.91 1.56
N ALA A 71 5.47 5.04 0.56
CA ALA A 71 6.46 4.98 -0.52
C ALA A 71 6.57 6.30 -1.29
N ILE A 72 5.43 6.99 -1.51
CA ILE A 72 5.40 8.34 -2.10
C ILE A 72 6.15 9.31 -1.19
N THR A 73 5.77 9.38 0.10
CA THR A 73 6.42 10.27 1.08
C THR A 73 7.93 10.07 1.14
N ASN A 74 8.39 8.82 1.18
CA ASN A 74 9.82 8.50 1.22
C ASN A 74 10.53 8.88 -0.09
N CYS A 75 9.88 8.68 -1.24
CA CYS A 75 10.49 8.96 -2.52
C CYS A 75 10.62 10.46 -2.82
N ILE A 76 9.74 11.28 -2.26
CA ILE A 76 9.74 12.73 -2.44
C ILE A 76 10.41 13.48 -1.27
N ALA A 77 11.07 12.79 -0.34
CA ALA A 77 11.61 13.41 0.87
C ALA A 77 12.46 14.67 0.58
N ASP A 78 13.23 14.65 -0.50
CA ASP A 78 14.15 15.73 -0.89
C ASP A 78 13.72 16.46 -2.18
N ARG A 79 12.47 16.29 -2.64
CA ARG A 79 11.97 16.92 -3.88
C ARG A 79 10.47 17.17 -3.87
N LYS A 80 9.99 17.97 -4.82
CA LYS A 80 8.55 18.21 -4.97
C LYS A 80 7.84 16.96 -5.52
N LEU A 81 6.58 16.82 -5.14
CA LEU A 81 5.67 15.80 -5.68
C LEU A 81 5.35 16.08 -7.15
N GLU A 82 5.66 15.13 -8.03
CA GLU A 82 5.46 15.25 -9.48
C GLU A 82 4.26 14.44 -9.97
N ALA A 83 3.82 14.67 -11.22
CA ALA A 83 2.72 13.93 -11.83
C ALA A 83 2.97 12.40 -11.86
N LYS A 84 4.22 11.97 -12.07
CA LYS A 84 4.60 10.55 -12.06
C LYS A 84 4.42 9.92 -10.69
N ASP A 85 4.79 10.61 -9.61
CA ASP A 85 4.56 10.11 -8.25
C ASP A 85 3.08 9.94 -7.93
N ARG A 86 2.24 10.86 -8.43
CA ARG A 86 0.80 10.78 -8.23
C ARG A 86 0.19 9.52 -8.84
N MET A 87 0.83 8.89 -9.83
CA MET A 87 0.37 7.60 -10.39
C MET A 87 0.31 6.50 -9.33
N VAL A 88 1.14 6.57 -8.28
CA VAL A 88 1.13 5.60 -7.17
C VAL A 88 -0.17 5.68 -6.37
N TYR A 89 -0.87 6.83 -6.33
CA TYR A 89 -2.18 6.94 -5.69
C TYR A 89 -3.26 6.10 -6.35
N TRP A 90 -3.15 5.78 -7.66
CA TRP A 90 -4.06 4.81 -8.28
C TRP A 90 -3.91 3.43 -7.66
N LEU A 91 -2.68 3.03 -7.30
CA LEU A 91 -2.42 1.77 -6.60
C LEU A 91 -2.97 1.81 -5.17
N VAL A 92 -2.80 2.93 -4.45
CA VAL A 92 -3.40 3.15 -3.12
C VAL A 92 -4.92 2.93 -3.20
N ILE A 93 -5.59 3.58 -4.16
CA ILE A 93 -7.03 3.47 -4.37
C ILE A 93 -7.44 2.04 -4.75
N ASP A 94 -6.68 1.33 -5.59
CA ASP A 94 -6.95 -0.07 -5.94
C ASP A 94 -6.99 -0.95 -4.69
N TYR A 95 -6.00 -0.82 -3.81
CA TYR A 95 -5.92 -1.62 -2.58
C TYR A 95 -7.00 -1.25 -1.56
N LEU A 96 -7.36 0.03 -1.45
CA LEU A 96 -8.50 0.46 -0.63
C LEU A 96 -9.83 -0.12 -1.16
N ASN A 97 -10.03 -0.09 -2.48
CA ASN A 97 -11.22 -0.70 -3.09
C ASN A 97 -11.24 -2.22 -2.91
N MET A 98 -10.09 -2.89 -3.02
CA MET A 98 -9.98 -4.31 -2.68
C MET A 98 -10.34 -4.57 -1.21
N ALA A 99 -9.88 -3.72 -0.27
CA ALA A 99 -10.18 -3.88 1.15
C ALA A 99 -11.69 -3.94 1.42
N LYS A 100 -12.46 -2.95 0.95
CA LYS A 100 -13.93 -2.94 1.14
C LYS A 100 -14.65 -4.02 0.34
N SER A 101 -14.12 -4.43 -0.82
CA SER A 101 -14.71 -5.48 -1.64
C SER A 101 -14.53 -6.87 -1.02
N LYS A 102 -13.37 -7.11 -0.39
CA LYS A 102 -13.03 -8.38 0.24
C LYS A 102 -13.58 -8.50 1.66
N ASP A 103 -13.70 -7.37 2.34
CA ASP A 103 -14.16 -7.26 3.71
C ASP A 103 -15.04 -6.00 3.87
N PRO A 104 -16.37 -6.13 3.72
CA PRO A 104 -17.27 -5.00 3.88
C PRO A 104 -17.21 -4.34 5.28
N SER A 105 -16.68 -5.04 6.30
CA SER A 105 -16.58 -4.48 7.66
C SER A 105 -15.63 -3.28 7.74
N VAL A 106 -14.69 -3.15 6.81
CA VAL A 106 -13.75 -2.02 6.74
C VAL A 106 -14.23 -0.87 5.84
N ALA A 107 -15.44 -0.96 5.27
CA ALA A 107 -15.93 0.00 4.29
C ALA A 107 -15.95 1.45 4.81
N ASN A 108 -16.35 1.67 6.06
CA ASN A 108 -16.38 3.02 6.66
C ASN A 108 -14.98 3.64 6.76
N THR A 109 -13.99 2.85 7.20
CA THR A 109 -12.58 3.28 7.25
C THR A 109 -12.03 3.56 5.85
N VAL A 110 -12.39 2.75 4.85
CA VAL A 110 -11.96 2.94 3.47
C VAL A 110 -12.58 4.20 2.86
N ASN A 111 -13.89 4.40 3.04
CA ASN A 111 -14.61 5.51 2.44
C ASN A 111 -14.13 6.87 2.97
N SER A 112 -13.75 6.97 4.24
CA SER A 112 -13.16 8.21 4.79
C SER A 112 -11.79 8.54 4.21
N GLN A 113 -11.06 7.55 3.69
CA GLN A 113 -9.74 7.72 3.07
C GLN A 113 -9.81 7.95 1.55
N LEU A 114 -10.78 7.35 0.86
CA LEU A 114 -10.82 7.37 -0.61
C LEU A 114 -10.86 8.79 -1.20
N GLY A 115 -11.67 9.68 -0.62
CA GLY A 115 -11.85 11.03 -1.14
C GLY A 115 -10.55 11.84 -1.16
N SER A 116 -9.71 11.73 -0.13
CA SER A 116 -8.44 12.45 -0.07
C SER A 116 -7.43 11.91 -1.08
N TYR A 117 -7.39 10.59 -1.30
CA TYR A 117 -6.49 9.99 -2.28
C TYR A 117 -6.95 10.24 -3.72
N GLN A 118 -8.25 10.25 -3.99
CA GLN A 118 -8.79 10.60 -5.31
C GLN A 118 -8.46 12.04 -5.70
N ALA A 119 -8.45 12.96 -4.73
CA ALA A 119 -8.16 14.38 -4.99
C ALA A 119 -6.69 14.63 -5.42
N VAL A 120 -5.77 13.70 -5.14
CA VAL A 120 -4.33 13.84 -5.39
C VAL A 120 -3.80 12.96 -6.53
N THR A 121 -4.66 12.19 -7.20
CA THR A 121 -4.29 11.46 -8.43
C THR A 121 -3.97 12.43 -9.58
N PRO A 122 -3.29 11.98 -10.65
CA PRO A 122 -3.03 12.81 -11.83
C PRO A 122 -4.31 13.40 -12.42
N THR A 123 -4.29 14.69 -12.72
CA THR A 123 -5.39 15.38 -13.40
C THR A 123 -5.50 14.96 -14.87
N GLY A 124 -6.57 15.35 -15.56
CA GLY A 124 -6.68 15.16 -17.01
C GLY A 124 -5.52 15.82 -17.78
N GLU A 125 -5.11 17.01 -17.35
CA GLU A 125 -3.94 17.69 -17.92
C GLU A 125 -2.65 16.93 -17.66
N ASP A 126 -2.43 16.41 -16.44
CA ASP A 126 -1.26 15.58 -16.15
C ASP A 126 -1.19 14.34 -17.05
N LYS A 127 -2.33 13.65 -17.19
CA LYS A 127 -2.46 12.46 -18.06
C LYS A 127 -2.11 12.79 -19.51
N PHE A 128 -2.60 13.91 -20.02
CA PHE A 128 -2.37 14.35 -21.41
C PHE A 128 -0.94 14.89 -21.64
N LEU A 129 -0.50 15.86 -20.86
CA LEU A 129 0.72 16.64 -21.11
C LEU A 129 1.98 16.08 -20.46
N ARG A 130 1.87 15.39 -19.31
CA ARG A 130 3.03 15.02 -18.47
C ARG A 130 3.29 13.52 -18.41
N LEU A 131 2.28 12.71 -18.69
CA LEU A 131 2.34 11.25 -18.52
C LEU A 131 2.26 10.47 -19.84
N GLY A 132 2.46 11.13 -20.97
CA GLY A 132 2.47 10.45 -22.28
C GLY A 132 1.08 10.09 -22.79
N ASN A 133 0.12 10.99 -22.61
CA ASN A 133 -1.26 10.85 -23.09
C ASN A 133 -1.97 9.58 -22.57
N LEU A 134 -1.87 9.34 -21.25
CA LEU A 134 -2.57 8.23 -20.61
C LEU A 134 -4.08 8.41 -20.69
N LYS A 135 -4.79 7.31 -20.93
CA LYS A 135 -6.25 7.28 -21.02
C LYS A 135 -6.85 6.48 -19.87
N ASP A 136 -8.04 6.89 -19.41
CA ASP A 136 -8.75 6.16 -18.36
C ASP A 136 -9.01 4.70 -18.78
N GLY A 137 -8.87 3.79 -17.83
CA GLY A 137 -8.94 2.34 -18.07
C GLY A 137 -7.62 1.71 -18.55
N GLN A 138 -6.64 2.50 -19.00
CA GLN A 138 -5.33 1.98 -19.38
C GLN A 138 -4.62 1.32 -18.18
N LYS A 139 -3.96 0.20 -18.43
CA LYS A 139 -3.09 -0.45 -17.44
C LYS A 139 -1.69 0.15 -17.49
N VAL A 140 -1.19 0.54 -16.33
CA VAL A 140 0.16 1.07 -16.16
C VAL A 140 0.87 0.36 -15.02
N LYS A 141 2.19 0.26 -15.12
CA LYS A 141 3.03 -0.41 -14.13
C LYS A 141 3.67 0.64 -13.22
N ILE A 142 3.63 0.39 -11.93
CA ILE A 142 4.32 1.15 -10.89
C ILE A 142 5.58 0.37 -10.52
N ASP A 143 6.70 0.83 -11.07
CA ASP A 143 8.04 0.31 -10.82
C ASP A 143 9.11 1.42 -11.05
N GLY A 144 10.35 1.02 -11.32
CA GLY A 144 11.48 1.93 -11.51
C GLY A 144 11.32 2.90 -12.68
N SER A 145 10.44 2.61 -13.64
CA SER A 145 10.12 3.51 -14.76
C SER A 145 9.34 4.77 -14.34
N VAL A 146 8.62 4.70 -13.21
CA VAL A 146 7.97 5.86 -12.60
C VAL A 146 9.02 6.71 -11.87
N ALA A 147 9.79 6.09 -10.99
CA ALA A 147 11.00 6.63 -10.37
C ALA A 147 11.82 5.49 -9.73
N PRO A 148 13.16 5.61 -9.61
CA PRO A 148 14.02 4.53 -9.08
C PRO A 148 13.59 4.00 -7.70
N CYS A 149 13.10 4.87 -6.83
CA CYS A 149 12.60 4.55 -5.49
C CYS A 149 11.42 3.55 -5.49
N TYR A 150 10.66 3.47 -6.59
CA TYR A 150 9.49 2.61 -6.73
C TYR A 150 9.81 1.25 -7.35
N ALA A 151 11.07 0.97 -7.71
CA ALA A 151 11.47 -0.26 -8.40
C ALA A 151 11.02 -1.56 -7.72
N TRP A 152 10.89 -1.55 -6.40
CA TRP A 152 10.47 -2.70 -5.61
C TRP A 152 8.95 -2.97 -5.65
N ILE A 153 8.12 -2.00 -6.05
CA ILE A 153 6.66 -2.13 -6.03
C ILE A 153 6.22 -3.17 -7.08
N ASN A 154 6.65 -3.00 -8.34
CA ASN A 154 6.40 -3.94 -9.43
C ASN A 154 4.91 -4.39 -9.54
N LYS A 155 3.98 -3.44 -9.42
CA LYS A 155 2.53 -3.69 -9.51
C LYS A 155 1.90 -2.98 -10.70
N THR A 156 0.81 -3.52 -11.20
CA THR A 156 -0.01 -2.87 -12.24
C THR A 156 -1.23 -2.22 -11.60
N THR A 157 -1.53 -0.99 -12.01
CA THR A 157 -2.74 -0.25 -11.64
C THR A 157 -3.51 0.18 -12.90
N THR A 158 -4.66 0.81 -12.69
CA THR A 158 -5.54 1.31 -13.76
C THR A 158 -5.60 2.82 -13.69
N VAL A 159 -5.33 3.47 -14.82
CA VAL A 159 -5.51 4.92 -14.99
C VAL A 159 -6.99 5.27 -14.78
N ARG A 160 -7.23 6.34 -14.05
CA ARG A 160 -8.55 6.88 -13.71
C ARG A 160 -8.46 8.39 -13.51
#